data_AF-A0A2P4ZT32-F1
#
_entry.id   AF-A0A2P4ZT32-F1
#
_cell.length_a   1.000
_cell.length_b   1.000
_cell.length_c   1.000
_cell.angle_alpha   90.00
_cell.angle_beta   90.00
_cell.angle_gamma   90.00
#
_symmetry.space_group_name_H-M   'P 1'
#
loop_
_entity.id
_entity.type
_entity.pdbx_description
1 polymer ?
#
loop_
_entity_poly.entity_id
_entity_poly.type
_entity_poly.pdbx_seq_one_letter_code
_entity_poly.pdbx_strand_id
1 'polypeptide(L)'
;MISIIAQTAVQAVTQPEDVASVTTLYEVFGAIGGAIGNALSGIIWTALLLPRLRINLPAAAQSAATEIKNSFVVASSYSPGSPERIAIDKSYTEVMHVLLILALAVLSVPFFAMFAMKDVNLKKNG
;
A
#
# COMPACT_ATOMS: atom_id res chain seq x y z
N MET A 1 -4.19 -10.55 8.56
CA MET A 1 -5.03 -10.77 9.75
C MET A 1 -6.47 -10.28 9.57
N ILE A 2 -6.72 -9.08 8.99
CA ILE A 2 -8.09 -8.59 8.72
C ILE A 2 -8.84 -9.46 7.68
N SER A 3 -8.14 -9.98 6.67
CA SER A 3 -8.76 -10.78 5.60
C SER A 3 -9.57 -11.96 6.12
N ILE A 4 -9.02 -12.74 7.07
CA ILE A 4 -9.69 -13.91 7.63
C ILE A 4 -11.01 -13.52 8.32
N ILE A 5 -11.04 -12.43 9.08
CA ILE A 5 -12.25 -11.96 9.77
C ILE A 5 -13.32 -11.57 8.76
N ALA A 6 -12.94 -10.80 7.72
CA ALA A 6 -13.87 -10.38 6.68
C ALA A 6 -14.39 -11.57 5.86
N GLN A 7 -13.52 -12.52 5.52
CA GLN A 7 -13.87 -13.74 4.81
C GLN A 7 -14.83 -14.59 5.65
N THR A 8 -14.55 -14.80 6.93
CA THR A 8 -15.45 -15.53 7.84
C THR A 8 -16.81 -14.82 7.97
N ALA A 9 -16.85 -13.48 8.03
CA ALA A 9 -18.10 -12.73 8.08
C ALA A 9 -18.95 -12.93 6.81
N VAL A 10 -18.33 -12.96 5.62
CA VAL A 10 -19.03 -13.25 4.36
C VAL A 10 -19.52 -14.70 4.32
N GLN A 11 -18.72 -15.65 4.80
CA GLN A 11 -19.11 -17.06 4.85
C GLN A 11 -20.25 -17.32 5.85
N ALA A 12 -20.29 -16.59 6.96
CA ALA A 12 -21.31 -16.75 8.02
C ALA A 12 -22.75 -16.43 7.58
N VAL A 13 -22.91 -15.64 6.51
CA VAL A 13 -24.22 -15.27 5.96
C VAL A 13 -24.58 -16.01 4.67
N THR A 14 -23.75 -16.97 4.27
CA THR A 14 -23.89 -17.71 3.01
C THR A 14 -24.42 -19.13 3.27
N GLN A 15 -25.19 -19.68 2.32
CA GLN A 15 -25.64 -21.07 2.38
C GLN A 15 -24.44 -22.03 2.25
N PRO A 16 -24.42 -23.20 2.92
CA PRO A 16 -23.26 -24.11 2.90
C PRO A 16 -22.79 -24.53 1.49
N GLU A 17 -23.72 -24.64 0.54
CA GLU A 17 -23.45 -24.98 -0.87
C GLU A 17 -22.74 -23.86 -1.65
N ASP A 18 -22.90 -22.60 -1.25
CA ASP A 18 -22.37 -21.43 -1.96
C ASP A 18 -21.04 -20.90 -1.36
N VAL A 19 -20.57 -21.47 -0.24
CA VAL A 19 -19.39 -20.99 0.50
C VAL A 19 -18.13 -20.90 -0.38
N ALA A 20 -17.93 -21.87 -1.27
CA ALA A 20 -16.79 -21.88 -2.18
C ALA A 20 -16.85 -20.74 -3.21
N SER A 21 -18.04 -20.49 -3.77
CA SER A 21 -18.28 -19.44 -4.75
C SER A 21 -18.07 -18.05 -4.15
N VAL A 22 -18.64 -17.77 -2.97
CA VAL A 22 -18.45 -16.46 -2.29
C VAL A 22 -17.00 -16.23 -1.85
N THR A 23 -16.30 -17.29 -1.46
CA THR A 23 -14.88 -17.21 -1.10
C THR A 23 -14.03 -16.87 -2.32
N THR A 24 -14.30 -17.50 -3.46
CA THR A 24 -13.61 -17.20 -4.71
C THR A 24 -13.81 -15.76 -5.12
N LEU A 25 -15.05 -15.25 -5.03
CA LEU A 25 -15.34 -13.85 -5.30
C LEU A 25 -14.57 -12.92 -4.37
N TYR A 26 -14.53 -13.23 -3.07
CA TYR A 26 -13.76 -12.47 -2.08
C TYR A 26 -12.27 -12.37 -2.46
N GLU A 27 -11.64 -13.49 -2.81
CA GLU A 27 -10.22 -13.53 -3.20
C GLU A 27 -9.97 -12.79 -4.52
N VAL A 28 -10.88 -12.87 -5.50
CA VAL A 28 -10.78 -12.13 -6.76
C VAL A 28 -10.80 -10.63 -6.50
N PHE A 29 -11.69 -10.13 -5.65
CA PHE A 29 -11.69 -8.72 -5.27
C PHE A 29 -10.42 -8.33 -4.52
N GLY A 30 -9.89 -9.20 -3.66
CA GLY A 30 -8.59 -9.01 -3.00
C GLY A 30 -7.45 -8.86 -4.01
N ALA A 31 -7.40 -9.72 -5.02
CA ALA A 31 -6.39 -9.68 -6.08
C ALA A 31 -6.49 -8.40 -6.93
N ILE A 32 -7.70 -7.99 -7.30
CA ILE A 32 -7.93 -6.74 -8.05
C ILE A 32 -7.48 -5.53 -7.21
N GLY A 33 -7.88 -5.47 -5.94
CA GLY A 33 -7.47 -4.40 -5.02
C GLY A 33 -5.95 -4.34 -4.86
N GLY A 34 -5.28 -5.49 -4.73
CA GLY A 34 -3.82 -5.59 -4.67
C GLY A 34 -3.14 -5.09 -5.94
N ALA A 35 -3.66 -5.45 -7.12
CA ALA A 35 -3.14 -4.99 -8.41
C ALA A 35 -3.25 -3.47 -8.56
N ILE A 36 -4.41 -2.89 -8.22
CA ILE A 36 -4.64 -1.44 -8.25
C ILE A 36 -3.70 -0.72 -7.27
N GLY A 37 -3.60 -1.20 -6.03
CA GLY A 37 -2.73 -0.63 -5.02
C GLY A 37 -1.25 -0.61 -5.45
N ASN A 38 -0.77 -1.71 -6.02
CA ASN A 38 0.59 -1.80 -6.55
C ASN A 38 0.83 -0.83 -7.71
N ALA A 39 -0.12 -0.72 -8.65
CA ALA A 39 0.00 0.20 -9.77
C ALA A 39 0.06 1.67 -9.32
N LEU A 40 -0.85 2.08 -8.43
CA LEU A 40 -0.87 3.44 -7.89
C LEU A 40 0.41 3.76 -7.11
N SER A 41 0.85 2.84 -6.25
CA SER A 41 2.10 3.00 -5.48
C SER A 41 3.30 3.20 -6.41
N GLY A 42 3.43 2.39 -7.47
CA GLY A 42 4.50 2.54 -8.46
C GLY A 42 4.49 3.87 -9.19
N ILE A 43 3.30 4.33 -9.61
CA ILE A 43 3.17 5.64 -10.29
C ILE A 43 3.52 6.78 -9.34
N ILE A 44 3.00 6.77 -8.11
CA ILE A 44 3.28 7.82 -7.12
C ILE A 44 4.75 7.85 -6.76
N TRP A 45 5.35 6.68 -6.51
CA TRP A 45 6.76 6.55 -6.21
C TRP A 45 7.63 7.17 -7.31
N THR A 46 7.38 6.77 -8.57
CA THR A 46 8.16 7.25 -9.70
C THR A 46 7.89 8.72 -10.06
N ALA A 47 6.69 9.23 -9.81
CA ALA A 47 6.33 10.63 -10.06
C ALA A 47 6.93 11.57 -9.01
N LEU A 48 6.94 11.18 -7.73
CA LEU A 48 7.35 12.05 -6.62
C LEU A 48 8.82 11.94 -6.27
N LEU A 49 9.43 10.75 -6.40
CA LEU A 49 10.80 10.54 -5.92
C LEU A 49 11.83 11.43 -6.64
N LEU A 50 11.73 11.56 -7.97
CA LEU A 50 12.69 12.36 -8.74
C LEU A 50 12.65 13.86 -8.39
N PRO A 51 11.48 14.52 -8.31
CA PRO A 51 11.39 15.87 -7.78
C PRO A 51 11.98 16.03 -6.38
N ARG A 52 11.71 15.09 -5.46
CA ARG A 52 12.24 15.16 -4.08
C ARG A 52 13.75 15.00 -4.04
N LEU A 53 14.31 14.08 -4.83
CA LEU A 53 15.76 13.92 -4.97
C LEU A 53 16.40 15.20 -5.52
N ARG A 54 15.81 15.84 -6.53
CA ARG A 54 16.33 17.12 -7.08
C ARG A 54 16.28 18.27 -6.08
N ILE A 55 15.39 18.24 -5.09
CA ILE A 55 15.31 19.29 -4.06
C ILE A 55 16.31 19.02 -2.93
N ASN A 56 16.43 17.75 -2.51
CA ASN A 56 17.18 17.39 -1.32
C ASN A 56 18.66 17.04 -1.61
N LEU A 57 19.01 16.60 -2.82
CA LEU A 57 20.39 16.19 -3.14
C LEU A 57 21.35 17.39 -3.20
N PRO A 58 22.59 17.23 -2.70
CA PRO A 58 23.62 18.25 -2.85
C PRO A 58 23.98 18.45 -4.32
N ALA A 59 24.46 19.65 -4.67
CA ALA A 59 24.81 20.01 -6.06
C ALA A 59 25.75 19.00 -6.74
N ALA A 60 26.67 18.41 -5.98
CA ALA A 60 27.61 17.39 -6.45
C ALA A 60 26.94 16.08 -6.92
N ALA A 61 25.75 15.76 -6.40
CA ALA A 61 25.03 14.51 -6.69
C ALA A 61 23.76 14.71 -7.52
N GLN A 62 23.47 15.94 -7.98
CA GLN A 62 22.28 16.25 -8.77
C GLN A 62 22.20 15.49 -10.09
N SER A 63 23.34 15.25 -10.73
CA SER A 63 23.42 14.45 -11.97
C SER A 63 23.00 12.99 -11.75
N ALA A 64 23.23 12.45 -10.54
CA ALA A 64 22.89 11.09 -10.18
C ALA A 64 21.41 10.90 -9.80
N ALA A 65 20.61 11.97 -9.68
CA ALA A 65 19.22 11.90 -9.21
C ALA A 65 18.35 10.93 -10.02
N THR A 66 18.51 10.90 -11.33
CA THR A 66 17.78 9.98 -12.22
C THR A 66 18.24 8.54 -12.05
N GLU A 67 19.54 8.32 -11.85
CA GLU A 67 20.12 6.99 -11.64
C GLU A 67 19.68 6.39 -10.30
N ILE A 68 19.73 7.20 -9.24
CA ILE A 68 19.24 6.85 -7.89
C ILE A 68 17.75 6.46 -7.95
N LYS A 69 16.92 7.23 -8.66
CA LYS A 69 15.50 6.94 -8.83
C LYS A 69 15.26 5.57 -9.49
N ASN A 70 16.09 5.21 -10.46
CA ASN A 70 15.92 4.00 -11.26
C ASN A 70 16.56 2.76 -10.62
N SER A 71 17.49 2.93 -9.67
CA SER A 71 18.21 1.82 -9.05
C SER A 71 18.36 1.99 -7.55
N PHE A 72 17.68 1.11 -6.80
CA PHE A 72 17.89 1.01 -5.35
C PHE A 72 19.34 0.63 -5.01
N VAL A 73 20.02 -0.14 -5.86
CA VAL A 73 21.42 -0.51 -5.65
C VAL A 73 22.30 0.74 -5.60
N VAL A 74 22.07 1.68 -6.52
CA VAL A 74 22.78 2.98 -6.54
C VAL A 74 22.39 3.83 -5.34
N ALA A 75 21.11 3.88 -4.96
CA ALA A 75 20.69 4.57 -3.74
C ALA A 75 21.40 4.01 -2.48
N SER A 76 21.59 2.70 -2.43
CA SER A 76 22.16 1.99 -1.28
C SER A 76 23.69 2.02 -1.21
N SER A 77 24.38 2.32 -2.31
CA SER A 77 25.86 2.32 -2.38
C SER A 77 26.50 3.54 -1.72
N TYR A 78 25.73 4.63 -1.52
CA TYR A 78 26.19 5.79 -0.78
C TYR A 78 26.45 5.45 0.69
N SER A 79 27.60 5.89 1.20
CA SER A 79 28.05 5.60 2.57
C SER A 79 27.04 6.12 3.60
N PRO A 80 26.68 5.31 4.61
CA PRO A 80 25.84 5.77 5.71
C PRO A 80 26.38 7.05 6.36
N GLY A 81 25.52 8.05 6.54
CA GLY A 81 25.90 9.35 7.10
C GLY A 81 26.50 10.35 6.11
N SER A 82 26.70 9.98 4.84
CA SER A 82 27.06 10.97 3.81
C SER A 82 25.90 11.95 3.54
N PRO A 83 26.19 13.19 3.09
CA PRO A 83 25.15 14.15 2.73
C PRO A 83 24.18 13.63 1.68
N GLU A 84 24.68 12.86 0.71
CA GLU A 84 23.87 12.21 -0.32
C GLU A 84 22.94 11.16 0.28
N ARG A 85 23.46 10.30 1.16
CA ARG A 85 22.64 9.24 1.78
C ARG A 85 21.52 9.83 2.64
N ILE A 86 21.82 10.86 3.43
CA ILE A 86 20.83 11.56 4.24
C ILE A 86 19.75 12.21 3.35
N ALA A 87 20.15 12.83 2.23
CA ALA A 87 19.22 13.43 1.28
C ALA A 87 18.33 12.40 0.56
N ILE A 88 18.88 11.24 0.21
CA ILE A 88 18.15 10.12 -0.38
C ILE A 88 17.14 9.57 0.62
N ASP A 89 17.58 9.25 1.84
CA ASP A 89 16.71 8.72 2.89
C ASP A 89 15.55 9.69 3.19
N LYS A 90 15.85 10.99 3.32
CA LYS A 90 14.82 12.03 3.48
C LYS A 90 13.82 12.03 2.33
N SER A 91 14.30 11.97 1.08
CA SER A 91 13.43 11.95 -0.09
C SER A 91 12.53 10.71 -0.13
N TYR A 92 13.07 9.54 0.27
CA TYR A 92 12.32 8.30 0.37
C TYR A 92 11.24 8.40 1.46
N THR A 93 11.59 8.91 2.65
CA THR A 93 10.64 9.12 3.74
C THR A 93 9.50 10.04 3.34
N GLU A 94 9.79 11.15 2.64
CA GLU A 94 8.74 12.06 2.16
C GLU A 94 7.75 11.39 1.20
N VAL A 95 8.24 10.57 0.27
CA VAL A 95 7.38 9.82 -0.65
C VAL A 95 6.59 8.74 0.08
N MET A 96 7.22 8.01 1.00
CA MET A 96 6.55 7.00 1.83
C MET A 96 5.45 7.60 2.70
N HIS A 97 5.65 8.80 3.26
CA HIS A 97 4.59 9.49 3.99
C HIS A 97 3.37 9.76 3.11
N VAL A 98 3.56 10.19 1.87
CA VAL A 98 2.44 10.40 0.93
C VAL A 98 1.72 9.08 0.65
N LEU A 99 2.46 8.00 0.39
CA LEU A 99 1.88 6.67 0.16
C LEU A 99 1.08 6.17 1.37
N LEU A 100 1.59 6.38 2.59
CA LEU A 100 0.92 6.00 3.83
C LEU A 100 -0.37 6.79 4.05
N ILE A 101 -0.36 8.11 3.79
CA ILE A 101 -1.57 8.95 3.89
C ILE A 101 -2.64 8.44 2.92
N LEU A 102 -2.27 8.12 1.68
CA LEU A 102 -3.21 7.58 0.69
C LEU A 102 -3.74 6.20 1.10
N ALA A 103 -2.87 5.32 1.61
CA ALA A 103 -3.29 4.02 2.12
C ALA A 103 -4.29 4.14 3.29
N LEU A 104 -4.04 5.05 4.23
CA LEU A 104 -4.95 5.35 5.34
C LEU A 104 -6.27 5.94 4.86
N ALA A 105 -6.24 6.84 3.89
CA ALA A 105 -7.44 7.42 3.29
C ALA A 105 -8.32 6.32 2.65
N VAL A 106 -7.72 5.41 1.89
CA VAL A 106 -8.45 4.27 1.30
C VAL A 106 -8.97 3.32 2.37
N LEU A 107 -8.18 3.03 3.42
CA LEU A 107 -8.58 2.16 4.53
C LEU A 107 -9.75 2.73 5.35
N SER A 108 -9.91 4.06 5.36
CA SER A 108 -11.04 4.69 6.07
C SER A 108 -12.40 4.28 5.49
N VAL A 109 -12.49 3.99 4.19
CA VAL A 109 -13.74 3.60 3.52
C VAL A 109 -14.33 2.31 4.10
N PRO A 110 -13.64 1.15 4.10
CA PRO A 110 -14.17 -0.06 4.72
C PRO A 110 -14.32 0.06 6.24
N PHE A 111 -13.50 0.88 6.90
CA PHE A 111 -13.66 1.16 8.34
C PHE A 111 -15.03 1.77 8.64
N PHE A 112 -15.48 2.75 7.85
CA PHE A 112 -16.82 3.33 8.02
C PHE A 112 -17.93 2.41 7.50
N ALA A 113 -17.69 1.66 6.42
CA ALA A 113 -18.66 0.70 5.89
C ALA A 113 -19.04 -0.38 6.91
N MET A 114 -18.12 -0.73 7.83
CA MET A 114 -18.40 -1.68 8.92
C MET A 114 -19.61 -1.28 9.76
N PHE A 115 -19.85 0.02 10.00
CA PHE A 115 -21.00 0.48 10.79
C PHE A 115 -22.35 0.21 10.11
N ALA A 116 -22.37 0.00 8.80
CA ALA A 116 -23.58 -0.37 8.05
C ALA A 116 -23.82 -1.89 8.03
N MET A 117 -22.85 -2.70 8.46
CA MET A 117 -23.00 -4.16 8.49
C MET A 117 -23.92 -4.58 9.64
N LYS A 118 -24.83 -5.53 9.36
CA LYS A 118 -25.69 -6.11 10.39
C LYS A 118 -24.89 -7.03 11.29
N ASP A 119 -25.19 -6.98 12.58
CA ASP A 119 -24.66 -7.95 13.54
C ASP A 119 -25.31 -9.33 13.30
N VAL A 120 -24.46 -10.35 13.10
CA VAL A 120 -24.87 -11.71 12.75
C VAL A 120 -24.67 -12.61 13.96
N ASN A 121 -25.77 -13.04 14.57
CA ASN A 121 -25.72 -13.99 15.68
C ASN A 121 -25.57 -15.42 15.18
N LEU A 122 -24.35 -15.95 15.28
CA LEU A 122 -24.00 -17.32 14.85
C LEU A 122 -24.72 -18.43 15.63
N LYS A 123 -25.30 -18.14 16.81
CA LYS A 123 -25.98 -19.15 17.64
C LYS A 123 -27.44 -19.41 17.26
N LYS A 124 -28.03 -18.56 16.40
CA LYS A 124 -29.46 -18.64 16.05
C LYS A 124 -29.74 -19.42 14.75
N ASN A 125 -28.69 -19.70 13.96
CA ASN A 125 -28.79 -20.23 12.60
C ASN A 125 -28.07 -21.58 12.42
N GLY A 126 -27.74 -22.28 13.50
CA GLY A 126 -27.21 -23.65 13.51
C GLY A 126 -28.03 -24.53 14.44
#